data_AF-G8S121-F1
#
_entry.id   AF-G8S121-F1
#
_cell.length_a   1.000
_cell.length_b   1.000
_cell.length_c   1.000
_cell.angle_alpha   90.00
_cell.angle_beta   90.00
_cell.angle_gamma   90.00
#
_symmetry.space_group_name_H-M   'P 1'
#
loop_
_entity.id
_entity.type
_entity.pdbx_description
1 polymer ?
#
loop_
_entity_poly.entity_id
_entity_poly.type
_entity_poly.pdbx_seq_one_letter_code
_entity_poly.pdbx_strand_id
1 'polypeptide(L)'
;MSAVLSPFPAQVGAGADDGLPRLLVGQPERWATIADTVNGVDRAGRGERVPTVAEGAAIASPVRLPEAVEALRRCGGAAVAVAEEQIHGAVRALATRGLYAEPTSAVAAAALDHFIADGTITPDQTTVVVLTGSGLKSADKR
;
A
#
# COMPACT_ATOMS: atom_id res chain seq x y z
N MET A 1 0.61 -8.14 -5.05
CA MET A 1 0.69 -7.78 -3.61
C MET A 1 1.35 -6.41 -3.55
N SER A 2 0.57 -5.34 -3.55
CA SER A 2 1.11 -4.01 -3.25
C SER A 2 1.08 -3.83 -1.76
N ALA A 3 2.25 -3.90 -1.16
CA ALA A 3 2.49 -3.37 0.14
C ALA A 3 3.59 -2.33 -0.07
N VAL A 4 3.49 -1.16 0.56
CA VAL A 4 4.65 -0.28 0.69
C VAL A 4 5.57 -0.97 1.68
N LEU A 5 6.32 -1.93 1.15
CA LEU A 5 7.30 -2.70 1.89
C LEU A 5 8.62 -1.96 1.75
N SER A 6 9.02 -1.27 2.80
CA SER A 6 10.45 -1.16 3.07
C SER A 6 10.88 -2.36 3.91
N PRO A 7 11.62 -3.33 3.36
CA PRO A 7 12.55 -4.12 4.12
C PRO A 7 13.94 -3.48 3.97
N PHE A 8 14.45 -2.85 5.02
CA PHE A 8 15.90 -2.77 5.26
C PHE A 8 16.11 -3.19 6.72
N PRO A 9 16.87 -4.27 6.95
CA PRO A 9 18.32 -4.09 7.00
C PRO A 9 19.10 -5.25 6.35
N ALA A 10 19.90 -4.93 5.34
CA ALA A 10 21.20 -5.57 5.11
C ALA A 10 22.08 -4.54 4.35
N GLN A 11 22.75 -3.70 5.14
CA GLN A 11 23.84 -2.79 4.73
C GLN A 11 23.45 -1.58 3.85
N VAL A 12 23.06 -0.49 4.51
CA VAL A 12 23.62 0.84 4.18
C VAL A 12 24.62 1.15 5.29
N GLY A 13 25.77 1.70 4.90
CA GLY A 13 26.98 1.80 5.72
C GLY A 13 26.77 2.44 7.09
N ALA A 14 27.70 2.10 7.98
CA ALA A 14 27.86 2.65 9.32
C ALA A 14 27.57 4.17 9.35
N GLY A 15 26.48 4.53 10.04
CA GLY A 15 26.11 5.94 10.29
C GLY A 15 24.63 6.23 10.07
N ALA A 16 23.75 5.63 10.88
CA ALA A 16 22.41 6.17 11.12
C ALA A 16 21.87 5.57 12.42
N ASP A 17 22.03 6.31 13.50
CA ASP A 17 21.35 6.06 14.77
C ASP A 17 19.87 6.44 14.57
N ASP A 18 19.01 5.54 14.06
CA ASP A 18 17.56 5.76 14.07
C ASP A 18 16.77 4.45 13.92
N GLY A 19 15.64 4.36 14.61
CA GLY A 19 14.85 3.14 14.79
C GLY A 19 14.28 2.51 13.50
N LEU A 20 13.60 1.38 13.66
CA LEU A 20 12.94 0.68 12.55
C LEU A 20 11.96 1.62 11.81
N PRO A 21 11.95 1.63 10.45
CA PRO A 21 11.00 2.44 9.70
C PRO A 21 9.56 1.98 9.96
N ARG A 22 8.63 2.94 9.99
CA ARG A 22 7.18 2.68 10.03
C ARG A 22 6.74 2.08 8.69
N LEU A 23 5.92 1.04 8.74
CA LEU A 23 5.30 0.44 7.55
C LEU A 23 3.90 1.02 7.34
N LEU A 24 3.60 1.43 6.11
CA LEU A 24 2.29 1.98 5.73
C LEU A 24 1.69 1.13 4.61
N VAL A 25 0.50 0.58 4.78
CA VAL A 25 -0.07 -0.40 3.84
C VAL A 25 -1.36 0.12 3.22
N GLY A 26 -1.44 0.12 1.89
CA GLY A 26 -2.68 0.35 1.15
C GLY A 26 -3.26 -0.95 0.62
N GLN A 27 -4.58 -1.09 0.63
CA GLN A 27 -5.28 -2.16 -0.06
C GLN A 27 -6.55 -1.64 -0.75
N PRO A 28 -6.99 -2.24 -1.88
CA PRO A 28 -8.29 -1.91 -2.47
C PRO A 28 -9.41 -2.12 -1.47
N GLU A 29 -10.38 -1.23 -1.44
CA GLU A 29 -11.37 -1.14 -0.36
C GLU A 29 -12.11 -2.46 -0.11
N ARG A 30 -12.53 -3.13 -1.18
CA ARG A 30 -13.27 -4.41 -1.11
C ARG A 30 -12.37 -5.62 -0.80
N TRP A 31 -11.05 -5.43 -0.78
CA TRP A 31 -10.03 -6.47 -0.57
C TRP A 31 -9.09 -6.16 0.61
N ALA A 32 -9.50 -5.26 1.50
CA ALA A 32 -8.65 -4.65 2.52
C ALA A 32 -8.40 -5.51 3.78
N THR A 33 -8.17 -6.82 3.62
CA THR A 33 -8.06 -7.79 4.74
C THR A 33 -7.01 -7.41 5.81
N ILE A 34 -5.84 -6.87 5.42
CA ILE A 34 -4.81 -6.40 6.36
C ILE A 34 -5.28 -5.13 7.05
N ALA A 35 -5.77 -4.13 6.30
CA ALA A 35 -6.26 -2.89 6.89
C ALA A 35 -7.41 -3.13 7.87
N ASP A 36 -8.33 -4.03 7.53
CA ASP A 36 -9.45 -4.39 8.39
C ASP A 36 -9.00 -5.04 9.69
N THR A 37 -8.02 -5.96 9.60
CA THR A 37 -7.47 -6.64 10.78
C THR A 37 -6.69 -5.66 11.67
N VAL A 38 -5.96 -4.71 11.09
CA VAL A 38 -5.20 -3.70 11.83
C VAL A 38 -6.13 -2.69 12.52
N ASN A 39 -7.18 -2.26 11.83
CA ASN A 39 -8.08 -1.20 12.29
C ASN A 39 -9.30 -1.72 13.06
N GLY A 40 -9.44 -3.04 13.24
CA GLY A 40 -10.59 -3.65 13.92
C GLY A 40 -11.91 -3.47 13.17
N VAL A 41 -11.86 -3.35 11.84
CA VAL A 41 -13.05 -3.18 10.99
C VAL A 41 -13.65 -4.54 10.68
N ASP A 42 -14.96 -4.69 10.89
CA ASP A 42 -15.68 -5.87 10.43
C ASP A 42 -15.79 -5.84 8.89
N ARG A 43 -15.17 -6.84 8.25
CA ARG A 43 -15.22 -7.04 6.79
C ARG A 43 -16.65 -7.09 6.26
N ALA A 44 -17.62 -7.59 7.05
CA ALA A 44 -19.02 -7.63 6.64
C ALA A 44 -19.58 -6.23 6.33
N GLY A 45 -19.06 -5.19 6.99
CA GLY A 45 -19.42 -3.79 6.74
C GLY A 45 -18.93 -3.23 5.41
N ARG A 46 -18.00 -3.90 4.71
CA ARG A 46 -17.48 -3.45 3.41
C ARG A 46 -18.30 -3.92 2.21
N GLY A 47 -19.31 -4.75 2.42
CA GLY A 47 -20.07 -5.38 1.35
C GLY A 47 -19.34 -6.53 0.66
N GLU A 48 -19.87 -6.94 -0.49
CA GLU A 48 -19.33 -8.06 -1.27
C GLU A 48 -17.99 -7.71 -1.93
N ARG A 49 -17.12 -8.71 -2.06
CA ARG A 49 -15.90 -8.58 -2.86
C ARG A 49 -16.26 -8.50 -4.34
N VAL A 50 -16.01 -7.35 -4.92
CA VAL A 50 -16.15 -7.13 -6.38
C VAL A 50 -14.77 -7.05 -7.03
N PRO A 51 -14.66 -7.26 -8.35
CA PRO A 51 -13.40 -7.05 -9.06
C PRO A 51 -12.79 -5.68 -8.78
N THR A 52 -11.46 -5.63 -8.71
CA THR A 52 -10.66 -4.40 -8.52
C THR A 52 -9.67 -4.28 -9.66
N VAL A 53 -9.37 -3.05 -10.08
CA VAL A 53 -8.33 -2.79 -11.08
C VAL A 53 -6.94 -3.21 -10.59
N ALA A 54 -6.73 -3.26 -9.28
CA ALA A 54 -5.53 -3.75 -8.62
C ALA A 54 -5.61 -5.27 -8.39
N GLU A 55 -5.83 -6.05 -9.45
CA GLU A 55 -6.04 -7.51 -9.38
C GLU A 55 -4.97 -8.24 -8.57
N GLY A 56 -3.71 -7.82 -8.65
CA GLY A 56 -2.61 -8.42 -7.91
C GLY A 56 -2.70 -8.21 -6.38
N ALA A 57 -3.60 -7.35 -5.91
CA ALA A 57 -3.92 -7.11 -4.50
C ALA A 57 -5.28 -7.70 -4.09
N ALA A 58 -6.00 -8.37 -5.00
CA ALA A 58 -7.27 -9.03 -4.72
C ALA A 58 -7.07 -10.35 -3.93
N ILE A 59 -6.57 -10.25 -2.70
CA ILE A 59 -6.21 -11.41 -1.87
C ILE A 59 -7.20 -11.54 -0.72
N ALA A 60 -8.05 -12.57 -0.82
CA ALA A 60 -9.09 -12.86 0.15
C ALA A 60 -8.55 -13.22 1.55
N SER A 61 -7.57 -14.11 1.57
CA SER A 61 -6.98 -14.69 2.77
C SER A 61 -5.47 -14.69 2.62
N PRO A 62 -4.78 -13.60 2.96
CA PRO A 62 -3.33 -13.53 2.85
C PRO A 62 -2.68 -14.58 3.75
N VAL A 63 -1.84 -15.45 3.16
CA VAL A 63 -1.17 -16.55 3.89
C VAL A 63 -0.36 -16.03 5.09
N ARG A 64 0.27 -14.86 4.93
CA ARG A 64 1.12 -14.21 5.94
C ARG A 64 0.43 -13.06 6.68
N LEU A 65 -0.90 -13.14 6.82
CA LEU A 65 -1.68 -12.10 7.50
C LEU A 65 -1.19 -11.86 8.95
N PRO A 66 -0.98 -12.88 9.80
CA PRO A 66 -0.51 -12.66 11.17
C PRO A 66 0.83 -11.91 11.21
N GLU A 67 1.79 -12.28 10.37
CA GLU A 67 3.11 -11.67 10.33
C GLU A 67 3.08 -10.23 9.79
N ALA A 68 2.21 -9.95 8.81
CA ALA A 68 2.03 -8.61 8.29
C ALA A 68 1.43 -7.67 9.34
N VAL A 69 0.39 -8.14 10.07
CA VAL A 69 -0.25 -7.38 11.14
C VAL A 69 0.72 -7.16 12.30
N GLU A 70 1.48 -8.17 12.69
CA GLU A 70 2.49 -8.06 13.75
C GLU A 70 3.62 -7.09 13.36
N ALA A 71 4.09 -7.14 12.11
CA ALA A 71 5.08 -6.19 11.62
C ALA A 71 4.56 -4.75 11.68
N LEU A 72 3.31 -4.49 11.27
CA LEU A 72 2.68 -3.18 11.35
C LEU A 72 2.58 -2.69 12.80
N ARG A 73 2.13 -3.54 13.73
CA ARG A 73 2.05 -3.21 15.16
C ARG A 73 3.42 -2.88 15.75
N ARG A 74 4.42 -3.73 15.51
CA ARG A 74 5.77 -3.59 16.07
C ARG A 74 6.47 -2.30 15.63
N CYS A 75 6.24 -1.86 14.39
CA CYS A 75 6.86 -0.64 13.86
C CYS A 75 6.01 0.63 14.02
N GLY A 76 4.86 0.58 14.72
CA GLY A 76 3.94 1.73 14.78
C GLY A 76 3.41 2.15 13.41
N GLY A 77 3.24 1.17 12.53
CA GLY A 77 2.74 1.32 11.17
C GLY A 77 1.22 1.54 11.11
N ALA A 78 0.72 1.77 9.91
CA ALA A 78 -0.71 1.99 9.66
C ALA A 78 -1.15 1.30 8.37
N ALA A 79 -2.45 1.06 8.23
CA ALA A 79 -3.01 0.45 7.04
C ALA A 79 -4.33 1.12 6.64
N VAL A 80 -4.55 1.27 5.34
CA VAL A 80 -5.69 1.98 4.76
C VAL A 80 -6.32 1.18 3.62
N ALA A 81 -7.64 1.27 3.57
CA ALA A 81 -8.47 0.82 2.45
C ALA A 81 -8.66 1.99 1.46
N VAL A 82 -8.31 1.80 0.19
CA VAL A 82 -8.42 2.84 -0.86
C VAL A 82 -9.47 2.48 -1.90
N ALA A 83 -10.27 3.45 -2.32
CA ALA A 83 -11.31 3.29 -3.33
C ALA A 83 -10.71 3.13 -4.75
N GLU A 84 -11.48 2.52 -5.66
CA GLU A 84 -11.05 2.27 -7.04
C GLU A 84 -10.67 3.57 -7.77
N GLU A 85 -11.44 4.64 -7.55
CA GLU A 85 -11.21 5.95 -8.16
C GLU A 85 -9.87 6.55 -7.73
N GLN A 86 -9.46 6.30 -6.48
CA GLN A 86 -8.16 6.74 -5.95
C GLN A 86 -7.02 5.96 -6.58
N ILE A 87 -7.19 4.65 -6.81
CA ILE A 87 -6.20 3.82 -7.51
C ILE A 87 -6.03 4.31 -8.95
N HIS A 88 -7.12 4.59 -9.66
CA HIS A 88 -7.07 5.17 -11.00
C HIS A 88 -6.41 6.55 -11.03
N GLY A 89 -6.71 7.39 -10.04
CA GLY A 89 -6.07 8.70 -9.85
C GLY A 89 -4.56 8.55 -9.68
N ALA A 90 -4.13 7.63 -8.83
CA ALA A 90 -2.72 7.36 -8.58
C ALA A 90 -1.97 6.86 -9.82
N VAL A 91 -2.57 5.96 -10.62
CA VAL A 91 -1.98 5.52 -11.90
C VAL A 91 -1.72 6.71 -12.81
N ARG A 92 -2.72 7.59 -12.99
CA ARG A 92 -2.59 8.79 -13.84
C ARG A 92 -1.53 9.73 -13.28
N ALA A 93 -1.54 9.98 -11.97
CA ALA A 93 -0.59 10.87 -11.32
C ALA A 93 0.86 10.37 -11.47
N LEU A 94 1.10 9.07 -11.29
CA LEU A 94 2.43 8.47 -11.52
C LEU A 94 2.86 8.61 -12.98
N ALA A 95 1.96 8.37 -13.94
CA ALA A 95 2.25 8.52 -15.36
C ALA A 95 2.63 9.97 -15.72
N THR A 96 1.95 10.99 -15.16
CA THR A 96 2.32 12.40 -15.38
C THR A 96 3.71 12.76 -14.83
N ARG A 97 4.27 11.94 -13.94
CA ARG A 97 5.61 12.07 -13.37
C ARG A 97 6.64 11.17 -14.08
N GLY A 98 6.27 10.55 -15.19
CA GLY A 98 7.14 9.64 -15.95
C GLY A 98 7.26 8.23 -15.37
N LEU A 99 6.44 7.87 -14.38
CA LEU A 99 6.44 6.56 -13.73
C LEU A 99 5.29 5.72 -14.28
N TYR A 100 5.59 4.79 -15.18
CA TYR A 100 4.59 3.87 -15.74
C TYR A 100 4.42 2.64 -14.84
N ALA A 101 3.64 2.79 -13.77
CA ALA A 101 3.32 1.72 -12.82
C ALA A 101 1.94 1.08 -13.10
N GLU A 102 1.82 -0.22 -12.86
CA GLU A 102 0.52 -0.92 -12.98
C GLU A 102 -0.44 -0.56 -11.83
N PRO A 103 -1.76 -0.79 -11.95
CA PRO A 103 -2.73 -0.41 -10.91
C PRO A 103 -2.46 -1.03 -9.54
N THR A 104 -2.06 -2.31 -9.48
CA THR A 104 -1.63 -2.94 -8.21
C THR A 104 -0.55 -2.10 -7.57
N SER A 105 0.53 -1.81 -8.30
CA SER A 105 1.65 -0.98 -7.84
C SER A 105 1.20 0.43 -7.42
N ALA A 106 0.23 1.01 -8.11
CA ALA A 106 -0.27 2.37 -7.82
C ALA A 106 -1.10 2.47 -6.53
N VAL A 107 -1.59 1.37 -5.96
CA VAL A 107 -2.24 1.35 -4.64
C VAL A 107 -1.36 2.00 -3.56
N ALA A 108 -0.04 1.80 -3.65
CA ALA A 108 0.94 2.41 -2.75
C ALA A 108 0.90 3.96 -2.80
N ALA A 109 0.76 4.53 -4.00
CA ALA A 109 0.66 5.97 -4.18
C ALA A 109 -0.72 6.51 -3.76
N ALA A 110 -1.80 5.76 -4.02
CA ALA A 110 -3.12 6.13 -3.51
C ALA A 110 -3.16 6.16 -1.97
N ALA A 111 -2.49 5.21 -1.32
CA ALA A 111 -2.35 5.19 0.14
C ALA A 111 -1.46 6.33 0.66
N LEU A 112 -0.38 6.68 -0.07
CA LEU A 112 0.44 7.84 0.26
C LEU A 112 -0.43 9.11 0.34
N ASP A 113 -1.26 9.36 -0.68
CA ASP A 113 -2.13 10.55 -0.70
C ASP A 113 -3.08 10.58 0.50
N HIS A 114 -3.60 9.42 0.93
CA HIS A 114 -4.41 9.32 2.15
C HIS A 114 -3.61 9.65 3.42
N PHE A 115 -2.43 9.05 3.59
CA PHE A 115 -1.61 9.25 4.79
C PHE A 115 -1.00 10.66 4.90
N ILE A 116 -0.86 11.37 3.78
CA ILE A 116 -0.54 12.80 3.79
C ILE A 116 -1.77 13.60 4.23
N ALA A 117 -2.95 13.28 3.68
CA ALA A 117 -4.18 14.02 3.96
C ALA A 117 -4.66 13.88 5.42
N ASP A 118 -4.44 12.73 6.05
CA ASP A 118 -4.83 12.47 7.44
C ASP A 118 -3.76 12.86 8.48
N GLY A 119 -2.58 13.32 8.03
CA GLY A 119 -1.46 13.72 8.89
C GLY A 119 -0.61 12.57 9.44
N THR A 120 -0.84 11.33 9.00
CA THR A 120 0.00 10.16 9.36
C THR A 120 1.45 10.33 8.88
N ILE A 121 1.62 10.96 7.71
CA ILE A 121 2.89 11.39 7.14
C ILE A 121 2.99 12.91 7.22
N THR A 122 4.07 13.42 7.80
CA THR A 122 4.36 14.85 7.89
C THR A 122 5.42 15.28 6.86
N PRO A 123 5.48 16.57 6.45
CA PRO A 123 6.40 17.03 5.40
C PRO A 123 7.89 16.85 5.69
N ASP A 124 8.27 16.73 6.97
CA ASP A 124 9.64 16.49 7.43
C ASP A 124 10.06 15.02 7.38
N GLN A 125 9.13 14.10 7.12
CA GLN A 125 9.40 12.66 7.09
C GLN A 125 9.85 12.20 5.70
N THR A 126 10.98 11.50 5.67
CA THR A 126 11.41 10.80 4.46
C THR A 126 10.52 9.58 4.25
N THR A 127 9.76 9.57 3.15
CA THR A 127 8.86 8.48 2.78
C THR A 127 9.30 7.81 1.49
N VAL A 128 9.36 6.48 1.48
CA VAL A 128 9.69 5.68 0.30
C VAL A 128 8.44 4.93 -0.17
N VAL A 129 8.04 5.16 -1.42
CA VAL A 129 6.92 4.45 -2.07
C VAL A 129 7.48 3.33 -2.93
N VAL A 130 7.04 2.10 -2.67
CA VAL A 130 7.52 0.92 -3.40
C VAL A 130 6.59 0.58 -4.54
N LEU A 131 7.08 0.76 -5.76
CA LEU A 131 6.38 0.42 -6.99
C LEU A 131 6.83 -0.97 -7.46
N THR A 132 5.96 -1.96 -7.28
CA THR A 132 6.29 -3.40 -7.44
C THR A 132 6.08 -3.93 -8.87
N GLY A 133 5.45 -3.16 -9.76
CA GLY A 133 5.15 -3.58 -11.12
C GLY A 133 5.07 -2.42 -12.10
N SER A 134 5.54 -2.66 -13.32
CA SER A 134 5.45 -1.70 -14.43
C SER A 134 4.13 -1.85 -15.18
N GLY A 135 3.63 -0.74 -15.73
CA GLY A 135 2.42 -0.70 -16.55
C GLY A 135 2.52 -1.53 -17.83
N LEU A 136 3.74 -1.93 -18.23
CA LEU A 136 3.94 -2.86 -19.36
C LEU A 136 3.25 -4.21 -19.12
N LYS A 137 3.13 -4.65 -17.86
CA LYS A 137 2.39 -5.87 -17.51
C LYS A 137 0.89 -5.77 -17.75
N SER A 138 0.36 -4.54 -17.80
CA SER A 138 -1.07 -4.25 -17.93
C SER A 138 -1.42 -3.65 -19.30
N ALA A 139 -0.46 -3.52 -20.21
CA ALA A 139 -0.62 -2.80 -21.49
C ALA A 139 -1.65 -3.44 -22.46
N ASP A 140 -1.94 -4.73 -22.31
CA ASP A 140 -2.87 -5.47 -23.16
C ASP A 140 -4.32 -5.44 -22.68
N LYS A 141 -4.59 -4.87 -21.50
CA LYS A 141 -5.93 -4.83 -20.92
C LYS A 141 -6.64 -3.55 -21.40
N ARG A 142 -7.29 -3.65 -22.56
CA ARG A 142 -8.21 -2.64 -23.11
C ARG A 142 -9.58 -2.74 -22.46
#